data_AF-A0A7C1WSA9-F1
#
_entry.id   AF-A0A7C1WSA9-F1
#
_cell.length_a   1.000
_cell.length_b   1.000
_cell.length_c   1.000
_cell.angle_alpha   90.00
_cell.angle_beta   90.00
_cell.angle_gamma   90.00
#
_symmetry.space_group_name_H-M   'P 1'
#
loop_
_entity.id
_entity.type
_entity.pdbx_description
1 polymer ?
#
loop_
_entity_poly.entity_id
_entity_poly.type
_entity_poly.pdbx_seq_one_letter_code
_entity_poly.pdbx_strand_id
1 'polypeptide(L)'
;MGKRPKRLLSWVRETIRIKHYSIRTEEAYVSWIKRYILFHNKRHPFQMGSPEVEAFLTHLAIEQHVAASTQNQAFNALLFLYREVLKTVS
;
A
#
# COMPACT_ATOMS: atom_id res chain seq x y z
N MET A 1 26.21 7.15 -15.96
CA MET A 1 24.74 7.15 -16.00
C MET A 1 24.20 7.08 -14.58
N GLY A 2 23.71 8.18 -14.02
CA GLY A 2 23.12 8.18 -12.68
C GLY A 2 21.85 7.33 -12.66
N LYS A 3 21.76 6.34 -11.75
CA LYS A 3 20.54 5.54 -11.56
C LYS A 3 19.40 6.51 -11.23
N ARG A 4 18.35 6.55 -12.06
CA ARG A 4 17.10 7.27 -11.72
C ARG A 4 16.63 6.78 -10.35
N PRO A 5 16.21 7.68 -9.43
CA PRO A 5 15.70 7.25 -8.14
C PRO A 5 14.52 6.29 -8.35
N LYS A 6 14.63 5.09 -7.77
CA LYS A 6 13.61 4.05 -7.87
C LYS A 6 12.29 4.58 -7.27
N ARG A 7 11.20 4.51 -8.05
CA ARG A 7 9.86 4.95 -7.62
C ARG A 7 9.31 4.00 -6.53
N LEU A 8 8.50 4.52 -5.60
CA LEU A 8 7.95 3.74 -4.48
C LEU A 8 7.34 2.39 -4.91
N LEU A 9 6.49 2.38 -5.95
CA LEU A 9 5.85 1.16 -6.41
C LEU A 9 6.83 0.14 -7.01
N SER A 10 7.97 0.59 -7.52
CA SER A 10 9.04 -0.31 -7.96
C SER A 10 9.70 -1.00 -6.76
N TRP A 11 9.92 -0.27 -5.66
CA TRP A 11 10.41 -0.87 -4.40
C TRP A 11 9.42 -1.89 -3.86
N VAL A 12 8.12 -1.57 -3.83
CA VAL A 12 7.07 -2.50 -3.38
C VAL A 12 7.15 -3.82 -4.17
N ARG A 13 7.19 -3.75 -5.51
CA ARG A 13 7.27 -4.95 -6.36
C ARG A 13 8.54 -5.76 -6.08
N GLU A 14 9.68 -5.09 -5.96
CA GLU A 14 10.97 -5.74 -5.67
C GLU A 14 10.93 -6.45 -4.31
N THR A 15 10.43 -5.80 -3.26
CA THR A 15 10.31 -6.40 -1.92
C THR A 15 9.36 -7.59 -1.92
N ILE A 16 8.23 -7.52 -2.63
CA ILE A 16 7.28 -8.63 -2.76
C ILE A 16 7.94 -9.85 -3.44
N ARG A 17 8.71 -9.61 -4.51
CA ARG A 17 9.43 -10.67 -5.23
C ARG A 17 10.55 -11.30 -4.41
N ILE A 18 11.31 -10.48 -3.68
CA ILE A 18 12.36 -10.95 -2.75
C ILE A 18 11.75 -11.83 -1.65
N LYS A 19 10.55 -11.49 -1.16
CA LYS A 19 9.82 -12.30 -0.18
C LYS A 19 9.05 -13.46 -0.77
N HIS A 20 9.23 -13.76 -2.06
CA HIS A 20 8.62 -14.89 -2.76
C HIS A 20 7.08 -14.93 -2.69
N TYR A 21 6.44 -13.77 -2.59
CA TYR A 21 4.99 -13.69 -2.69
C TYR A 21 4.53 -13.95 -4.12
N SER A 22 3.29 -14.42 -4.25
CA SER A 22 2.71 -14.69 -5.57
C SER A 22 2.58 -13.43 -6.42
N ILE A 23 2.60 -13.57 -7.75
CA ILE A 23 2.35 -12.46 -8.67
C ILE A 23 0.98 -11.80 -8.43
N ARG A 24 -0.02 -12.58 -8.03
CA ARG A 24 -1.35 -12.08 -7.68
C ARG A 24 -1.31 -11.17 -6.46
N THR A 25 -0.49 -11.52 -5.45
CA THR A 25 -0.25 -10.68 -4.28
C THR A 25 0.45 -9.38 -4.68
N GLU A 26 1.42 -9.44 -5.60
CA GLU A 26 2.09 -8.25 -6.13
C GLU A 26 1.09 -7.27 -6.77
N GLU A 27 0.24 -7.77 -7.66
CA GLU A 27 -0.76 -6.97 -8.35
C GLU A 27 -1.78 -6.36 -7.38
N ALA A 28 -2.30 -7.17 -6.45
CA ALA A 28 -3.24 -6.72 -5.44
C ALA A 28 -2.64 -5.62 -4.56
N TYR A 29 -1.43 -5.84 -4.03
CA TYR A 29 -0.79 -4.88 -3.13
C TYR A 29 -0.46 -3.57 -3.83
N VAL A 30 0.11 -3.63 -5.04
CA VAL A 30 0.40 -2.42 -5.81
C VAL A 30 -0.88 -1.65 -6.15
N SER A 31 -1.97 -2.36 -6.46
CA SER A 31 -3.27 -1.72 -6.72
C SER A 31 -3.80 -0.99 -5.48
N TRP A 32 -3.79 -1.63 -4.31
CA TRP A 32 -4.24 -1.02 -3.06
C TRP A 32 -3.39 0.16 -2.63
N ILE A 33 -2.06 0.05 -2.72
CA ILE A 33 -1.13 1.14 -2.39
C ILE A 33 -1.35 2.33 -3.32
N LYS A 34 -1.58 2.10 -4.63
CA LYS A 34 -1.94 3.18 -5.55
C LYS A 34 -3.24 3.87 -5.16
N ARG A 35 -4.29 3.12 -4.85
CA ARG A 35 -5.59 3.67 -4.44
C ARG A 35 -5.48 4.50 -3.16
N TYR A 36 -4.73 4.02 -2.18
CA TYR A 36 -4.43 4.74 -0.95
C TYR A 36 -3.72 6.08 -1.20
N ILE A 37 -2.68 6.08 -2.05
CA ILE A 37 -1.96 7.30 -2.42
C ILE A 37 -2.87 8.29 -3.15
N LEU A 38 -3.72 7.80 -4.05
CA LEU A 38 -4.67 8.66 -4.79
C LEU A 38 -5.75 9.25 -3.88
N PHE A 39 -6.27 8.46 -2.94
CA PHE A 39 -7.24 8.93 -1.94
C PHE A 39 -6.67 10.08 -1.10
N HIS A 40 -5.37 10.04 -0.79
CA HIS A 40 -4.66 11.11 -0.08
C HIS A 40 -3.97 12.13 -1.00
N ASN A 41 -4.55 12.41 -2.18
CA ASN A 41 -4.09 13.46 -3.10
C ASN A 41 -2.61 13.35 -3.51
N LYS A 42 -2.11 12.12 -3.69
CA LYS A 42 -0.70 11.82 -4.02
C LYS A 42 0.30 12.23 -2.93
N ARG A 43 -0.15 12.46 -1.69
CA ARG A 43 0.74 12.62 -0.53
C ARG A 43 1.59 11.37 -0.37
N HIS A 44 2.88 11.54 -0.10
CA HIS A 44 3.81 10.42 -0.01
C HIS A 44 3.52 9.60 1.27
N PRO A 45 3.41 8.26 1.21
CA PRO A 45 3.11 7.44 2.39
C PRO A 45 4.07 7.60 3.57
N PHE A 46 5.33 7.97 3.35
CA PHE A 46 6.27 8.29 4.43
C PHE A 46 5.83 9.50 5.29
N GLN A 47 4.98 10.38 4.74
CA GLN A 47 4.43 11.52 5.46
C GLN A 47 3.09 11.19 6.13
N MET A 48 2.62 9.94 6.03
CA MET A 48 1.31 9.48 6.51
C MET A 48 1.52 8.34 7.51
N GLY A 49 0.48 8.01 8.27
CA GLY A 49 0.52 6.93 9.24
C GLY A 49 -0.86 6.35 9.52
N SER A 50 -1.04 5.87 10.73
CA SER A 50 -2.25 5.18 11.18
C SER A 50 -3.54 5.97 10.95
N PRO A 51 -3.61 7.30 11.19
CA PRO A 51 -4.82 8.07 10.90
C PRO A 51 -5.23 8.03 9.42
N GLU A 52 -4.28 8.15 8.49
CA GLU A 52 -4.56 8.07 7.06
C GLU A 52 -4.94 6.66 6.60
N VAL A 53 -4.35 5.63 7.22
CA VAL A 53 -4.73 4.23 6.97
C VAL A 53 -6.16 3.99 7.43
N GLU A 54 -6.51 4.38 8.65
CA GLU A 54 -7.87 4.25 9.19
C GLU A 54 -8.88 5.00 8.34
N ALA A 55 -8.61 6.25 7.97
CA ALA A 55 -9.49 7.03 7.10
C ALA A 55 -9.75 6.33 5.75
N PHE A 56 -8.71 5.77 5.14
CA PHE A 56 -8.86 5.03 3.88
C PHE A 56 -9.67 3.74 4.04
N LEU A 57 -9.42 2.95 5.09
CA LEU A 57 -10.15 1.70 5.33
C LEU A 57 -11.61 1.96 5.69
N THR A 58 -11.89 3.03 6.42
CA THR A 58 -13.25 3.50 6.72
C THR A 58 -13.97 3.92 5.44
N HIS A 59 -13.32 4.69 4.57
CA HIS A 59 -13.89 5.05 3.26
C HIS A 59 -14.24 3.80 2.42
N LEU A 60 -13.38 2.78 2.42
CA LEU A 60 -13.67 1.53 1.71
C LEU A 60 -14.92 0.81 2.26
N ALA A 61 -15.09 0.78 3.59
CA ALA A 61 -16.22 0.09 4.21
C ALA A 61 -17.53 0.87 4.12
N ILE A 62 -17.49 2.19 4.35
CA ILE A 62 -18.69 3.01 4.49
C ILE A 62 -19.15 3.57 3.15
N GLU A 63 -18.24 4.12 2.34
CA GLU A 63 -18.61 4.80 1.09
C GLU A 63 -18.60 3.85 -0.11
N GLN A 64 -17.63 2.93 -0.14
CA GLN A 64 -17.49 1.96 -1.24
C GLN A 64 -18.14 0.62 -0.94
N HIS A 65 -18.68 0.42 0.27
CA HIS A 65 -19.35 -0.79 0.73
C HIS A 65 -18.63 -2.10 0.37
N VAL A 66 -17.28 -2.10 0.44
CA VAL A 66 -16.53 -3.31 0.06
C VAL A 66 -16.71 -4.41 1.10
N ALA A 67 -16.64 -5.67 0.66
CA ALA A 67 -16.67 -6.80 1.57
C ALA A 67 -15.49 -6.77 2.57
N ALA A 68 -15.69 -7.33 3.76
CA ALA A 68 -14.66 -7.39 4.80
C ALA A 68 -13.36 -8.05 4.31
N SER A 69 -13.46 -9.10 3.47
CA SER A 69 -12.29 -9.75 2.87
C SER A 69 -11.52 -8.84 1.91
N THR A 70 -12.22 -7.94 1.21
CA THR A 70 -11.62 -6.92 0.34
C THR A 70 -10.93 -5.83 1.17
N GLN A 71 -11.54 -5.37 2.26
CA GLN A 71 -10.92 -4.43 3.19
C GLN A 71 -9.66 -5.03 3.82
N ASN A 72 -9.69 -6.31 4.21
CA ASN A 72 -8.51 -7.02 4.73
C ASN A 72 -7.37 -7.12 3.72
N GLN A 73 -7.66 -7.27 2.41
CA GLN A 73 -6.61 -7.22 1.38
C GLN A 73 -5.97 -5.84 1.31
N ALA A 74 -6.77 -4.76 1.40
CA ALA A 74 -6.27 -3.40 1.44
C ALA A 74 -5.41 -3.15 2.69
N PHE A 75 -5.90 -3.56 3.87
CA PHE A 75 -5.16 -3.43 5.12
C PHE A 75 -3.80 -4.16 5.06
N ASN A 76 -3.78 -5.42 4.63
CA ASN A 76 -2.54 -6.19 4.52
C ASN A 76 -1.54 -5.57 3.53
N ALA A 77 -2.02 -4.99 2.42
CA ALA A 77 -1.17 -4.27 1.48
C ALA A 77 -0.51 -3.04 2.11
N LEU A 78 -1.27 -2.28 2.92
CA LEU A 78 -0.75 -1.11 3.62
C LEU A 78 0.18 -1.50 4.77
N LEU A 79 -0.15 -2.54 5.51
CA LEU A 79 0.71 -3.09 6.55
C LEU A 79 2.06 -3.52 5.97
N PHE A 80 2.04 -4.22 4.82
CA PHE A 80 3.24 -4.58 4.08
C PHE A 80 4.05 -3.36 3.64
N LEU A 81 3.38 -2.34 3.08
CA LEU A 81 4.04 -1.09 2.68
C LEU A 81 4.81 -0.47 3.85
N TYR A 82 4.16 -0.30 5.00
CA TYR A 82 4.78 0.38 6.14
C TYR A 82 5.86 -0.48 6.82
N ARG A 83 5.62 -1.77 7.02
CA ARG A 83 6.58 -2.66 7.72
C ARG A 83 7.77 -3.07 6.87
N GLU A 84 7.54 -3.44 5.61
CA GLU A 84 8.54 -4.12 4.80
C GLU A 84 9.23 -3.19 3.80
N VAL A 85 8.54 -2.14 3.34
CA VAL A 85 9.08 -1.21 2.34
C VAL A 85 9.57 0.08 2.99
N LEU A 86 8.74 0.75 3.79
CA LEU A 86 9.09 2.02 4.43
C LEU A 86 9.84 1.84 5.75
N LYS A 87 9.66 0.67 6.40
CA LYS A 87 10.27 0.33 7.70
C LYS A 87 10.01 1.37 8.79
N THR A 88 8.77 1.85 8.86
CA THR A 88 8.32 2.79 9.90
C THR A 88 7.47 2.06 10.93
N VAL A 89 7.47 2.54 12.18
CA VAL A 89 6.58 2.02 13.23
C VAL A 89 5.16 2.45 12.90
N SER A 90 4.36 1.48 12.47
CA SER A 90 2.90 1.61 12.27
C SER A 90 2.17 1.59 13.60
#